data_AF-A0A397NEJ1-F1
#
_entry.id   AF-A0A397NEJ1-F1
#
_cell.length_a   1.000
_cell.length_b   1.000
_cell.length_c   1.000
_cell.angle_alpha   90.00
_cell.angle_beta   90.00
_cell.angle_gamma   90.00
#
_symmetry.space_group_name_H-M   'P 1'
#
loop_
_entity.id
_entity.type
_entity.pdbx_description
1 polymer ?
#
loop_
_entity_poly.entity_id
_entity_poly.type
_entity_poly.pdbx_seq_one_letter_code
_entity_poly.pdbx_strand_id
1 'polypeptide(L)'
;MNKPYLALVALLAFSLYTAWSMAIAEQSLIAFGLELMSRPDTAQVVIDLYLLGSMACIWMYRDARAKGRSLFSILPYLLLTAVFVSIGPLLYLVVEGFCRERLSETQA
;
A
#
# COMPACT_ATOMS: atom_id res chain seq x y z
N MET A 1 -13.56 10.63 0.81
CA MET A 1 -14.26 9.36 0.54
C MET A 1 -15.10 9.04 1.76
N ASN A 2 -16.42 8.91 1.60
CA ASN A 2 -17.34 8.93 2.74
C ASN A 2 -17.48 7.60 3.49
N LYS A 3 -16.80 6.53 3.05
CA LYS A 3 -16.71 5.27 3.79
C LYS A 3 -15.40 4.54 3.45
N PRO A 4 -14.57 4.12 4.43
CA PRO A 4 -13.32 3.41 4.19
C PRO A 4 -13.49 1.98 3.63
N TYR A 5 -14.74 1.50 3.51
CA TYR A 5 -15.04 0.12 3.10
C TYR A 5 -14.46 -0.26 1.74
N LEU A 6 -14.40 0.67 0.77
CA LEU A 6 -13.81 0.35 -0.54
C LEU A 6 -12.31 0.03 -0.42
N ALA A 7 -11.57 0.85 0.34
CA ALA A 7 -10.16 0.59 0.59
C ALA A 7 -9.97 -0.70 1.40
N LEU A 8 -10.88 -0.99 2.35
CA LEU A 8 -10.83 -2.21 3.16
C LEU A 8 -11.07 -3.46 2.31
N VAL A 9 -12.10 -3.46 1.47
CA VAL A 9 -12.39 -4.58 0.56
C VAL A 9 -11.23 -4.81 -0.39
N ALA A 10 -10.69 -3.74 -0.99
CA ALA A 10 -9.53 -3.84 -1.87
C ALA A 10 -8.29 -4.39 -1.12
N LEU A 11 -8.02 -3.89 0.08
CA LEU A 11 -6.93 -4.37 0.93
C LEU A 11 -7.06 -5.87 1.22
N LEU A 12 -8.23 -6.31 1.69
CA LEU A 12 -8.46 -7.70 2.06
C LEU A 12 -8.37 -8.63 0.85
N ALA A 13 -9.04 -8.29 -0.26
CA ALA A 13 -9.03 -9.09 -1.48
C ALA A 13 -7.60 -9.21 -2.05
N PHE A 14 -6.89 -8.08 -2.18
CA PHE A 14 -5.55 -8.06 -2.75
C PHE A 14 -4.51 -8.72 -1.84
N SER A 15 -4.61 -8.54 -0.52
CA SER A 15 -3.69 -9.18 0.43
C SER A 15 -3.91 -10.70 0.47
N LEU A 16 -5.17 -11.16 0.43
CA LEU A 16 -5.48 -12.59 0.37
C LEU A 16 -4.96 -13.22 -0.93
N TYR A 17 -5.17 -12.56 -2.07
CA TYR A 17 -4.62 -13.01 -3.34
C TYR A 17 -3.09 -13.05 -3.33
N THR A 18 -2.44 -12.03 -2.76
CA THR A 18 -0.98 -11.98 -2.60
C THR A 18 -0.50 -13.14 -1.72
N ALA A 19 -1.10 -13.35 -0.56
CA ALA A 19 -0.75 -14.44 0.35
C ALA A 19 -0.93 -15.82 -0.31
N TRP A 20 -2.04 -16.04 -1.00
CA TRP A 20 -2.28 -17.26 -1.77
C TRP A 20 -1.22 -17.46 -2.84
N SER A 21 -0.92 -16.43 -3.64
CA SER A 21 0.10 -16.50 -4.70
C SER A 21 1.48 -16.82 -4.16
N MET A 22 1.86 -16.26 -3.01
CA MET A 22 3.14 -16.55 -2.36
C MET A 22 3.18 -17.94 -1.73
N ALA A 23 2.04 -18.46 -1.24
CA ALA A 23 1.97 -19.80 -0.66
C ALA A 23 2.16 -20.92 -1.69
N ILE A 24 1.74 -20.69 -2.94
CA ILE A 24 1.89 -21.65 -4.05
C ILE A 24 3.10 -21.36 -4.94
N ALA A 25 3.80 -20.23 -4.72
CA ALA A 25 4.95 -19.85 -5.53
C ALA A 25 6.15 -20.76 -5.21
N GLU A 26 6.69 -21.40 -6.24
CA GLU A 26 7.93 -22.17 -6.11
C GLU A 26 9.18 -21.28 -6.04
N GLN A 27 9.07 -20.04 -6.53
CA GLN A 27 10.16 -19.08 -6.54
C GLN A 27 9.97 -17.94 -5.54
N SER A 28 11.10 -17.40 -5.06
CA SER A 28 11.08 -16.24 -4.17
C SER A 28 10.55 -14.99 -4.88
N LEU A 29 10.00 -14.05 -4.10
CA LEU A 29 9.52 -12.75 -4.60
C LEU A 29 10.63 -11.96 -5.30
N ILE A 30 11.86 -12.02 -4.79
CA ILE A 30 13.02 -11.34 -5.39
C ILE A 30 13.38 -11.97 -6.74
N ALA A 31 13.38 -13.31 -6.82
CA ALA A 31 13.64 -14.00 -8.08
C ALA A 31 12.58 -13.67 -9.15
N PHE A 32 11.29 -13.65 -8.75
CA PHE A 32 10.21 -13.20 -9.62
C PHE A 32 10.40 -11.75 -10.09
N GLY A 33 10.80 -10.84 -9.20
CA GLY A 33 11.08 -9.45 -9.55
C GLY A 33 12.23 -9.31 -10.56
N LEU A 34 13.31 -10.08 -10.37
CA LEU A 34 14.45 -10.10 -11.32
C LEU A 34 14.04 -10.67 -12.68
N GLU A 35 13.21 -11.71 -12.69
CA GLU A 35 12.66 -12.29 -13.91
C GLU A 35 11.80 -11.27 -14.67
N LEU A 36 10.91 -10.54 -13.98
CA LEU A 36 10.13 -9.46 -14.59
C LEU A 36 11.02 -8.35 -15.14
N MET A 37 12.13 -8.03 -14.49
CA MET A 37 13.08 -7.02 -14.97
C MET A 37 13.94 -7.51 -16.16
N SER A 38 14.00 -8.82 -16.40
CA SER A 38 14.83 -9.40 -17.48
C SER A 38 14.27 -9.13 -18.88
N ARG A 39 12.97 -8.86 -18.98
CA ARG A 39 12.31 -8.55 -20.26
C ARG A 39 11.79 -7.10 -20.26
N PRO A 40 12.02 -6.32 -21.33
CA PRO A 40 11.64 -4.90 -21.37
C PRO A 40 10.14 -4.64 -21.17
N ASP A 41 9.28 -5.51 -21.70
CA ASP A 41 7.82 -5.42 -21.61
C ASP A 41 7.32 -5.55 -20.17
N THR A 42 7.83 -6.51 -19.41
CA THR A 42 7.48 -6.70 -18.00
C THR A 42 8.20 -5.73 -17.08
N ALA A 43 9.43 -5.33 -17.43
CA ALA A 43 10.21 -4.35 -16.67
C ALA A 43 9.50 -2.98 -16.64
N GLN A 44 8.86 -2.57 -17.74
CA GLN A 44 8.07 -1.35 -17.80
C GLN A 44 6.98 -1.32 -16.72
N VAL A 45 6.28 -2.44 -16.49
CA VAL A 45 5.22 -2.54 -15.48
C VAL A 45 5.80 -2.43 -14.07
N VAL A 46 6.94 -3.08 -13.80
CA VAL A 46 7.62 -2.99 -12.50
C VAL A 46 8.04 -1.55 -12.22
N ILE A 47 8.65 -0.88 -13.19
CA ILE A 47 9.08 0.52 -13.06
C ILE A 47 7.88 1.43 -12.79
N ASP A 48 6.79 1.28 -13.56
CA ASP A 48 5.57 2.07 -13.38
C ASP A 48 4.96 1.87 -11.98
N LEU A 49 4.89 0.62 -11.51
CA LEU A 49 4.39 0.28 -10.17
C LEU A 49 5.23 0.95 -9.06
N TYR A 50 6.56 0.90 -9.16
CA TYR A 50 7.43 1.52 -8.17
C TYR A 50 7.44 3.06 -8.25
N LEU A 51 7.22 3.63 -9.43
CA LEU A 51 7.02 5.07 -9.57
C LEU A 51 5.72 5.51 -8.88
N LEU A 52 4.62 4.80 -9.13
CA LEU A 52 3.34 5.01 -8.46
C LEU A 52 3.46 4.82 -6.93
N GLY A 53 4.15 3.76 -6.50
CA GLY A 53 4.43 3.48 -5.09
C GLY A 53 5.23 4.60 -4.42
N SER A 54 6.22 5.15 -5.13
CA SER A 54 7.01 6.29 -4.65
C SER A 54 6.16 7.55 -4.49
N MET A 55 5.28 7.83 -5.46
CA MET A 55 4.30 8.92 -5.35
C MET A 55 3.36 8.71 -4.16
N ALA A 56 2.89 7.48 -3.94
CA ALA A 56 2.05 7.14 -2.79
C ALA A 56 2.80 7.32 -1.45
N CYS A 57 4.08 6.96 -1.36
CA CYS A 57 4.93 7.22 -0.20
C CYS A 57 5.06 8.72 0.09
N ILE A 58 5.34 9.53 -0.93
CA ILE A 58 5.42 10.99 -0.79
C ILE A 58 4.07 11.56 -0.34
N TRP A 59 2.97 11.06 -0.89
CA TRP A 59 1.63 11.46 -0.50
C TRP A 59 1.34 11.13 0.98
N MET A 60 1.59 9.88 1.42
CA MET A 60 1.41 9.49 2.83
C MET A 60 2.27 10.33 3.78
N TYR A 61 3.50 10.65 3.38
CA TYR A 61 4.37 11.54 4.14
C TYR A 61 3.77 12.93 4.30
N ARG A 62 3.32 13.54 3.20
CA ARG A 62 2.72 14.88 3.22
C ARG A 62 1.41 14.91 4.01
N ASP A 63 0.58 13.88 3.87
CA ASP A 63 -0.69 13.74 4.60
C ASP A 63 -0.45 13.60 6.11
N ALA A 64 0.49 12.74 6.53
CA ALA A 64 0.85 12.58 7.93
C ALA A 64 1.42 13.88 8.54
N ARG A 65 2.27 14.59 7.78
CA ARG A 65 2.83 15.89 8.20
C ARG A 65 1.75 16.95 8.34
N ALA A 66 0.78 17.00 7.42
CA ALA A 66 -0.35 17.93 7.49
C ALA A 66 -1.22 17.69 8.74
N LYS A 67 -1.27 16.46 9.23
CA LYS A 67 -1.99 16.04 10.44
C LYS A 67 -1.16 16.13 11.73
N GLY A 68 0.06 16.68 11.65
CA GLY A 68 0.97 16.80 12.80
C GLY A 68 1.53 15.47 13.32
N ARG A 69 1.41 14.38 12.55
CA ARG A 69 1.90 13.06 12.95
C ARG A 69 3.40 12.90 12.69
N SER A 70 4.03 12.06 13.50
CA SER A 70 5.46 11.74 13.35
C SER A 70 5.73 10.84 12.15
N LEU A 71 6.95 10.91 11.62
CA LEU A 71 7.45 10.02 10.58
C LEU A 71 7.40 8.53 10.99
N PHE A 72 7.63 8.24 12.27
CA PHE A 72 7.55 6.88 12.80
C PHE A 72 6.14 6.28 12.65
N SER A 73 5.10 7.10 12.70
CA SER A 73 3.72 6.64 12.50
C SER A 73 3.47 6.14 11.09
N ILE A 74 4.26 6.55 10.08
CA ILE A 74 4.06 6.11 8.70
C ILE A 74 5.03 5.00 8.25
N LEU A 75 6.09 4.78 9.02
CA LEU A 75 7.16 3.85 8.66
C LEU A 75 6.67 2.43 8.34
N PRO A 76 5.71 1.83 9.10
CA PRO A 76 5.17 0.52 8.75
C PRO A 76 4.53 0.49 7.35
N TYR A 77 3.79 1.53 6.96
CA TYR A 77 3.16 1.61 5.63
C TYR A 77 4.21 1.77 4.53
N LEU A 78 5.27 2.54 4.78
CA LEU A 78 6.37 2.71 3.83
C LEU A 78 7.11 1.39 3.58
N LEU A 79 7.42 0.64 4.65
CA LEU A 79 8.06 -0.67 4.55
C LEU A 79 7.17 -1.65 3.78
N LEU A 80 5.87 -1.66 4.07
CA LEU A 80 4.91 -2.51 3.37
C LEU A 80 4.77 -2.12 1.89
N THR A 81 4.86 -0.82 1.57
CA THR A 81 4.89 -0.30 0.19
C THR A 81 6.16 -0.72 -0.55
N ALA A 82 7.31 -0.74 0.12
CA ALA A 82 8.56 -1.15 -0.53
C ALA A 82 8.52 -2.62 -1.03
N VAL A 83 7.82 -3.49 -0.28
CA VAL A 83 7.73 -4.93 -0.59
C VAL A 83 6.51 -5.24 -1.47
N PHE A 84 5.35 -4.69 -1.14
CA PHE A 84 4.07 -5.07 -1.77
C PHE A 84 3.38 -3.95 -2.54
N VAL A 85 4.01 -2.77 -2.62
CA VAL A 85 3.56 -1.56 -3.33
C VAL A 85 2.17 -1.11 -2.93
N SER A 86 1.11 -1.79 -3.38
CA SER A 86 -0.28 -1.40 -3.17
C SER A 86 -0.80 -1.65 -1.75
N ILE A 87 -0.27 -2.64 -1.00
CA ILE A 87 -0.80 -2.97 0.35
C ILE A 87 -0.56 -1.82 1.34
N GLY A 88 0.61 -1.17 1.29
CA GLY A 88 0.96 -0.06 2.19
C GLY A 88 -0.01 1.13 2.14
N PRO A 89 -0.24 1.75 0.96
CA PRO A 89 -1.17 2.86 0.80
C PRO A 89 -2.62 2.46 1.07
N LEU A 90 -3.04 1.24 0.69
CA LEU A 90 -4.38 0.74 1.00
C LEU A 90 -4.60 0.63 2.50
N LEU A 91 -3.64 0.07 3.24
CA LEU A 91 -3.72 -0.02 4.69
C LEU A 91 -3.75 1.37 5.34
N TYR A 92 -2.94 2.30 4.84
CA TYR A 92 -2.96 3.69 5.30
C TYR A 92 -4.33 4.35 5.13
N LEU A 93 -4.94 4.19 3.94
CA LEU A 93 -6.28 4.71 3.65
C LEU A 93 -7.36 4.11 4.54
N VAL A 94 -7.29 2.81 4.84
CA VAL A 94 -8.22 2.10 5.73
C VAL A 94 -8.13 2.66 7.16
N VAL A 95 -6.93 2.67 7.73
CA VAL A 95 -6.69 3.14 9.10
C VAL A 95 -7.14 4.59 9.24
N GLU A 96 -6.72 5.44 8.30
CA GLU A 96 -7.03 6.85 8.34
C GLU A 96 -8.51 7.14 8.12
N GLY A 97 -9.15 6.39 7.22
CA GLY A 97 -10.58 6.52 6.96
C GLY A 97 -11.43 6.19 8.19
N PHE A 98 -11.10 5.11 8.92
CA PHE A 98 -11.80 4.77 10.17
C PHE A 98 -11.48 5.73 11.33
N CYS A 99 -10.25 6.23 11.43
CA CYS A 99 -9.91 7.27 12.42
C CYS A 99 -10.74 8.54 12.22
N ARG A 100 -10.94 8.95 10.97
CA ARG A 100 -11.73 10.14 10.63
C ARG A 100 -13.22 9.96 10.89
N GLU A 101 -13.78 8.78 10.59
CA GLU A 101 -15.19 8.44 10.85
C GLU A 101 -15.51 8.49 12.37
N ARG A 102 -14.63 7.94 13.21
CA ARG A 102 -14.77 8.00 14.67
C ARG A 102 -14.79 9.44 15.21
N LEU A 103 -13.94 10.31 14.66
CA LEU A 103 -13.90 11.72 15.06
C LEU A 103 -15.20 12.44 14.70
N SER A 104 -15.80 12.17 13.53
CA SER A 104 -17.09 12.76 13.17
C SER A 104 -18.25 12.26 14.03
N GLU A 105 -18.24 11.00 14.47
CA GLU A 105 -19.27 10.47 15.39
C GLU A 105 -19.17 11.09 16.80
N THR A 106 -17.96 11.41 17.27
CA THR A 106 -17.76 12.03 18.59
C THR A 106 -18.21 13.50 18.63
N GLN A 107 -18.27 14.17 17.47
CA GLN A 107 -18.63 15.59 17.34
C GLN A 107 -20.12 15.82 17.01
N ALA A 108 -20.90 14.77 16.81
CA ALA A 108 -22.34 14.81 16.50
C ALA A 108 -23.18 14.48 17.74
#